data_AF-A0ABD2WV30-F1
#
_entry.id   AF-A0ABD2WV30-F1
#
_cell.length_a   1.000
_cell.length_b   1.000
_cell.length_c   1.000
_cell.angle_alpha   90.00
_cell.angle_beta   90.00
_cell.angle_gamma   90.00
#
_symmetry.space_group_name_H-M   'P 1'
#
loop_
_entity.id
_entity.type
_entity.pdbx_description
1 polymer ?
#
loop_
_entity_poly.entity_id
_entity_poly.type
_entity_poly.pdbx_seq_one_letter_code
_entity_poly.pdbx_strand_id
1 'polypeptide(L)'
;MPDTLFSWFLVTELHVWMFSFQLMQDAINGEKLRNSLIETMWNDINTRIKKLKGVNTSVLKYQIKELSEQFNASLISYDEAIQSNDVKLANHLWFRFFQSTPRNASEIENLVAYIREQVKILNACQEIQHFRFPDK
;
A
#
# COMPACT_ATOMS: atom_id res chain seq x y z
N MET A 1 12.79 -5.34 7.98
CA MET A 1 12.98 -3.86 7.99
C MET A 1 13.12 -3.38 9.44
N PRO A 2 13.71 -2.20 9.70
CA PRO A 2 13.76 -1.63 11.06
C PRO A 2 12.36 -1.40 11.63
N ASP A 3 12.16 -1.55 12.94
CA ASP A 3 10.86 -1.27 13.58
C ASP A 3 10.69 0.25 13.81
N THR A 4 10.22 0.94 12.78
CA THR A 4 10.00 2.40 12.80
C THR A 4 8.62 2.75 12.25
N LEU A 5 8.14 3.95 12.54
CA LEU A 5 6.88 4.47 11.96
C LEU A 5 6.92 4.43 10.43
N PHE A 6 8.08 4.73 9.84
CA PHE A 6 8.25 4.72 8.39
C PHE A 6 8.16 3.31 7.81
N SER A 7 8.86 2.33 8.39
CA SER A 7 8.74 0.93 7.94
C SER A 7 7.32 0.40 8.08
N TRP A 8 6.65 0.72 9.19
CA TRP A 8 5.25 0.37 9.39
C TRP A 8 4.37 1.00 8.30
N PHE A 9 4.57 2.29 8.02
CA PHE A 9 3.83 3.01 7.00
C PHE A 9 4.00 2.38 5.61
N LEU A 10 5.21 2.01 5.20
CA LEU A 10 5.45 1.37 3.90
C LEU A 10 4.71 0.03 3.77
N VAL A 11 4.75 -0.79 4.82
CA VAL A 11 4.01 -2.06 4.83
C VAL A 11 2.51 -1.80 4.77
N THR A 12 2.00 -0.86 5.57
CA THR A 12 0.56 -0.52 5.56
C THR A 12 0.12 0.07 4.22
N GLU A 13 0.90 0.96 3.61
CA GLU A 13 0.67 1.53 2.29
C GLU A 13 0.49 0.45 1.23
N LEU A 14 1.41 -0.53 1.18
CA LEU A 14 1.34 -1.62 0.21
C LEU A 14 0.05 -2.44 0.37
N HIS A 15 -0.34 -2.75 1.60
CA HIS A 15 -1.58 -3.48 1.84
C HIS A 15 -2.83 -2.64 1.55
N VAL A 16 -2.83 -1.36 1.91
CA VAL A 16 -3.91 -0.43 1.58
C VAL A 16 -4.07 -0.33 0.08
N TRP A 17 -2.98 -0.29 -0.70
CA TRP A 17 -3.04 -0.38 -2.15
C TRP A 17 -3.66 -1.70 -2.62
N MET A 18 -3.18 -2.87 -2.15
CA MET A 18 -3.72 -4.17 -2.56
C MET A 18 -5.23 -4.31 -2.29
N PHE A 19 -5.68 -3.86 -1.11
CA PHE A 19 -7.10 -3.83 -0.78
C PHE A 19 -7.87 -2.79 -1.59
N SER A 20 -7.29 -1.61 -1.84
CA SER A 20 -7.91 -0.58 -2.67
C SER A 20 -8.12 -1.07 -4.10
N PHE A 21 -7.10 -1.71 -4.69
CA PHE A 21 -7.16 -2.34 -6.01
C PHE A 21 -8.30 -3.36 -6.07
N GLN A 22 -8.47 -4.17 -5.01
CA GLN A 22 -9.56 -5.14 -4.92
C GLN A 22 -10.93 -4.47 -4.76
N LEU A 23 -11.08 -3.52 -3.84
CA LEU A 23 -12.35 -2.85 -3.55
C LEU A 23 -12.87 -2.08 -4.77
N MET A 24 -11.98 -1.51 -5.58
CA MET A 24 -12.33 -0.77 -6.79
C MET A 24 -12.94 -1.62 -7.90
N GLN A 25 -12.96 -2.95 -7.76
CA GLN A 25 -13.70 -3.84 -8.66
C GLN A 25 -15.21 -3.82 -8.39
N ASP A 26 -15.66 -3.38 -7.20
CA ASP A 26 -17.07 -3.13 -6.92
C ASP A 26 -17.48 -1.76 -7.50
N ALA A 27 -18.27 -1.79 -8.57
CA ALA A 27 -18.73 -0.58 -9.27
C ALA A 27 -19.71 0.29 -8.43
N ILE A 28 -20.32 -0.25 -7.38
CA ILE A 28 -21.37 0.43 -6.60
C ILE A 28 -20.78 1.09 -5.36
N ASN A 29 -19.98 0.34 -4.59
CA ASN A 29 -19.47 0.80 -3.30
C ASN A 29 -17.93 0.93 -3.24
N GLY A 30 -17.21 0.49 -4.27
CA GLY A 30 -15.76 0.39 -4.25
C GLY A 30 -15.05 1.71 -3.90
N GLU A 31 -15.49 2.81 -4.51
CA GLU A 31 -14.92 4.14 -4.24
C GLU A 31 -15.09 4.56 -2.78
N LYS A 32 -16.28 4.37 -2.21
CA LYS A 32 -16.58 4.74 -0.82
C LYS A 32 -15.76 3.90 0.15
N LEU A 33 -15.66 2.60 -0.09
CA LEU A 33 -14.89 1.67 0.73
C LEU A 33 -13.39 1.98 0.67
N ARG A 34 -12.85 2.24 -0.54
CA ARG A 34 -11.47 2.67 -0.72
C ARG A 34 -11.17 3.96 0.05
N ASN A 35 -12.02 4.97 -0.09
CA ASN A 35 -11.81 6.26 0.58
C ASN A 35 -11.82 6.10 2.11
N SER A 36 -12.75 5.28 2.65
CA SER A 36 -12.81 4.97 4.08
C SER A 36 -11.57 4.22 4.57
N LEU A 37 -11.03 3.28 3.77
CA LEU A 37 -9.79 2.56 4.08
C LEU A 37 -8.59 3.52 4.16
N ILE A 38 -8.43 4.39 3.16
CA ILE A 38 -7.34 5.38 3.12
C ILE A 38 -7.47 6.37 4.29
N GLU A 39 -8.68 6.84 4.58
CA GLU A 39 -8.94 7.73 5.72
C GLU A 39 -8.54 7.06 7.04
N THR A 40 -8.90 5.78 7.22
CA THR A 40 -8.54 5.00 8.40
C THR A 40 -7.02 4.88 8.56
N MET A 41 -6.29 4.62 7.46
CA MET A 41 -4.83 4.59 7.46
C MET A 41 -4.24 5.92 7.96
N TRP A 42 -4.73 7.06 7.45
CA TRP A 42 -4.25 8.38 7.87
C TRP A 42 -4.60 8.70 9.32
N ASN A 43 -5.76 8.26 9.81
CA ASN A 43 -6.12 8.36 11.22
C ASN A 43 -5.18 7.57 12.13
N ASP A 44 -4.75 6.38 11.71
CA ASP A 44 -3.77 5.56 12.42
C ASP A 44 -2.38 6.21 12.44
N ILE A 45 -1.94 6.79 11.32
CA ILE A 45 -0.69 7.55 11.24
C ILE A 45 -0.72 8.72 12.22
N ASN A 46 -1.79 9.51 12.20
CA ASN A 46 -1.96 10.64 13.12
C ASN A 46 -1.94 10.20 14.59
N THR A 47 -2.56 9.06 14.89
CA THR A 47 -2.56 8.48 16.24
C THR A 47 -1.17 8.00 16.67
N ARG A 48 -0.40 7.40 15.76
CA ARG A 48 0.97 6.95 16.03
C ARG A 48 1.93 8.13 16.21
N ILE A 49 1.80 9.18 15.39
CA ILE A 49 2.63 10.39 15.49
C ILE A 49 2.43 11.09 16.84
N LYS A 50 1.19 11.15 17.35
CA LYS A 50 0.91 11.71 18.70
C LYS A 50 1.66 10.99 19.82
N LYS A 51 2.07 9.73 19.62
CA LYS A 51 2.86 8.95 20.60
C LYS A 51 4.36 9.25 20.53
N LEU A 52 4.85 9.86 19.44
CA LEU A 52 6.23 10.29 19.29
C LEU A 52 6.45 11.58 20.10
N LYS A 53 6.95 11.45 21.32
CA LYS A 53 7.24 12.60 22.20
C LYS A 53 8.43 13.41 21.64
N GLY A 54 8.35 14.74 21.73
CA GLY A 54 9.49 15.64 21.52
C GLY A 54 9.82 16.00 20.07
N VAL A 55 9.00 15.62 19.09
CA VAL A 55 9.22 16.00 17.68
C VAL A 55 8.62 17.38 17.39
N ASN A 56 9.36 18.22 16.66
CA ASN A 56 8.90 19.54 16.25
C ASN A 56 7.67 19.45 15.34
N THR A 57 6.56 20.09 15.73
CA THR A 57 5.28 20.06 15.01
C THR A 57 5.37 20.54 13.56
N SER A 58 6.23 21.52 13.26
CA SER A 58 6.40 22.04 11.89
C SER A 58 7.12 21.01 11.00
N VAL A 59 8.14 20.34 11.54
CA VAL A 59 8.85 19.26 10.86
C VAL A 59 7.92 18.08 10.60
N LEU A 60 7.11 17.70 11.59
CA LEU A 60 6.12 16.63 11.44
C LEU A 60 5.12 16.93 10.32
N LYS A 61 4.58 18.15 10.27
CA LYS A 61 3.64 18.54 9.21
C LYS A 61 4.25 18.43 7.83
N TYR A 62 5.52 18.85 7.69
CA TYR A 62 6.26 18.71 6.45
C TYR A 62 6.46 17.23 6.07
N GLN A 63 6.89 16.39 7.01
CA GLN A 63 7.09 14.96 6.79
C GLN A 63 5.79 14.23 6.43
N ILE A 64 4.67 14.56 7.07
CA ILE A 64 3.36 13.97 6.73
C ILE A 64 2.95 14.36 5.31
N LYS A 65 3.18 15.63 4.93
CA LYS A 65 2.89 16.09 3.57
C LYS A 65 3.73 15.32 2.54
N GLU A 66 5.03 15.19 2.80
CA GLU A 66 5.93 14.43 1.94
C GLU A 66 5.51 12.96 1.83
N LEU A 67 5.15 12.32 2.96
CA LEU A 67 4.63 10.95 2.97
C LEU A 67 3.35 10.81 2.14
N SER A 68 2.44 11.79 2.17
CA SER A 68 1.23 11.79 1.36
C SER A 68 1.51 11.89 -0.14
N GLU A 69 2.46 12.74 -0.53
CA GLU A 69 2.90 12.86 -1.93
C GLU A 69 3.54 11.54 -2.41
N GLN A 70 4.42 10.95 -1.60
CA GLN A 70 5.05 9.67 -1.90
C GLN A 70 4.05 8.51 -1.94
N PHE A 71 3.04 8.52 -1.07
CA PHE A 71 1.95 7.54 -1.07
C PHE A 71 1.22 7.55 -2.41
N ASN A 72 0.76 8.73 -2.84
CA ASN A 72 0.03 8.86 -4.11
C ASN A 72 0.88 8.41 -5.30
N ALA A 73 2.17 8.79 -5.33
CA ALA A 73 3.09 8.35 -6.38
C ALA A 73 3.31 6.82 -6.36
N SER A 74 3.35 6.22 -5.17
CA SER A 74 3.52 4.77 -5.01
C SER A 74 2.28 4.00 -5.47
N LEU A 75 1.07 4.48 -5.17
CA LEU A 75 -0.17 3.87 -5.70
C LEU A 75 -0.17 3.78 -7.23
N ILE A 76 0.15 4.89 -7.91
CA ILE A 76 0.23 4.94 -9.37
C ILE A 76 1.31 3.97 -9.89
N SER A 77 2.46 3.94 -9.22
CA SER A 77 3.57 3.06 -9.59
C SER A 77 3.20 1.58 -9.46
N TYR A 78 2.47 1.21 -8.39
CA TYR A 78 1.99 -0.16 -8.20
C TYR A 78 0.96 -0.55 -9.26
N ASP A 79 0.01 0.35 -9.58
CA ASP A 79 -0.99 0.12 -10.63
C ASP A 79 -0.34 -0.08 -12.01
N GLU A 80 0.66 0.72 -12.36
CA GLU A 80 1.42 0.54 -13.61
C GLU A 80 2.22 -0.77 -13.60
N ALA A 81 2.88 -1.08 -12.49
CA ALA A 81 3.76 -2.23 -12.38
C ALA A 81 2.99 -3.57 -12.39
N ILE A 82 1.82 -3.64 -11.75
CA ILE A 82 1.02 -4.86 -11.72
C ILE A 82 0.48 -5.21 -13.11
N GLN A 83 0.16 -4.20 -13.94
CA GLN A 83 -0.35 -4.41 -15.30
C GLN A 83 0.75 -4.68 -16.34
N SER A 84 2.02 -4.42 -16.00
CA SER A 84 3.12 -4.47 -16.96
C SER A 84 4.08 -5.64 -16.73
N ASN A 85 5.16 -5.44 -15.96
CA ASN A 85 6.22 -6.43 -15.76
C ASN A 85 6.79 -6.34 -14.33
N ASP A 86 7.13 -7.50 -13.77
CA ASP A 86 7.80 -7.67 -12.49
C ASP A 86 9.12 -6.91 -12.37
N VAL A 87 9.82 -6.63 -13.48
CA VAL A 87 11.02 -5.77 -13.45
C VAL A 87 10.68 -4.34 -12.99
N LYS A 88 9.55 -3.78 -13.45
CA LYS A 88 9.10 -2.45 -13.01
C LYS A 88 8.68 -2.48 -11.55
N LEU A 89 7.96 -3.53 -11.14
CA LEU A 89 7.56 -3.72 -9.74
C LEU A 89 8.77 -3.84 -8.82
N ALA A 90 9.73 -4.72 -9.16
CA ALA A 90 10.98 -4.90 -8.45
C ALA A 90 11.76 -3.58 -8.32
N ASN A 91 11.86 -2.82 -9.41
CA ASN A 91 12.55 -1.53 -9.42
C ASN A 91 11.89 -0.53 -8.48
N HIS A 92 10.56 -0.37 -8.55
CA HIS A 92 9.83 0.52 -7.65
C HIS A 92 9.99 0.10 -6.17
N LEU A 93 9.86 -1.20 -5.87
CA LEU A 93 10.05 -1.74 -4.53
C LEU A 93 11.47 -1.53 -4.00
N TRP A 94 12.49 -1.62 -4.86
CA TRP A 94 13.88 -1.33 -4.50
C TRP A 94 14.05 0.11 -4.01
N PHE A 95 13.47 1.08 -4.71
CA PHE A 95 13.47 2.47 -4.25
C PHE A 95 12.65 2.64 -2.96
N ARG A 96 11.46 2.06 -2.92
CA ARG A 96 10.48 2.33 -1.86
C ARG A 96 10.80 1.65 -0.53
N PHE A 97 11.06 0.34 -0.55
CA PHE A 97 11.27 -0.48 0.65
C PHE A 97 12.73 -0.60 1.04
N PHE A 98 13.63 -0.54 0.07
CA PHE A 98 15.05 -0.79 0.27
C PHE A 98 15.90 0.49 0.19
N GLN A 99 15.29 1.65 -0.08
CA GLN A 99 15.97 2.96 -0.10
C GLN A 99 17.22 2.95 -1.00
N SER A 100 17.16 2.25 -2.12
CA SER A 100 18.29 2.07 -3.06
C SER A 100 19.55 1.46 -2.44
N THR A 101 19.44 0.83 -1.27
CA THR A 101 20.56 0.15 -0.64
C THR A 101 20.92 -1.11 -1.44
N PRO A 102 22.21 -1.46 -1.53
CA PRO A 102 22.63 -2.70 -2.17
C PRO A 102 22.18 -3.87 -1.28
N ARG A 103 20.97 -4.38 -1.55
CA ARG A 103 20.42 -5.57 -0.90
C ARG A 103 20.35 -6.73 -1.86
N ASN A 104 20.30 -7.93 -1.28
CA ASN A 104 20.19 -9.21 -1.98
C ASN A 104 18.97 -9.20 -2.91
N ALA A 105 19.19 -9.41 -4.21
CA ALA A 105 18.14 -9.47 -5.23
C ALA A 105 16.99 -10.43 -4.84
N SER A 106 17.31 -11.50 -4.12
CA SER A 106 16.33 -12.46 -3.59
C SER A 106 15.30 -11.84 -2.63
N GLU A 107 15.63 -10.80 -1.85
CA GLU A 107 14.65 -10.13 -0.98
C GLU A 107 13.61 -9.37 -1.80
N ILE A 108 14.04 -8.72 -2.89
CA ILE A 108 13.14 -8.00 -3.80
C ILE A 108 12.27 -9.00 -4.56
N GLU A 109 12.87 -10.08 -5.07
CA GLU A 109 12.16 -11.16 -5.76
C GLU A 109 11.07 -11.77 -4.88
N ASN A 110 11.39 -12.08 -3.62
CA ASN A 110 10.41 -12.59 -2.65
C ASN A 110 9.26 -11.61 -2.41
N LEU A 111 9.54 -10.30 -2.34
CA LEU A 111 8.50 -9.28 -2.16
C LEU A 111 7.61 -9.14 -3.40
N VAL A 112 8.19 -9.22 -4.60
CA VAL A 112 7.44 -9.24 -5.85
C VAL A 112 6.52 -10.46 -5.91
N ALA A 113 7.07 -11.65 -5.63
CA ALA A 113 6.29 -12.90 -5.60
C ALA A 113 5.15 -12.83 -4.59
N TYR A 114 5.42 -12.32 -3.38
CA TYR A 114 4.40 -12.09 -2.36
C TYR A 114 3.27 -11.19 -2.88
N ILE A 115 3.59 -10.03 -3.47
CA ILE A 115 2.57 -9.10 -3.99
C ILE A 115 1.72 -9.77 -5.07
N ARG A 116 2.34 -10.50 -6.00
CA ARG A 116 1.63 -11.23 -7.07
C ARG A 116 0.68 -12.27 -6.50
N GLU A 117 1.12 -13.04 -5.51
CA GLU A 117 0.28 -14.03 -4.84
C GLU A 117 -0.89 -13.38 -4.08
N GLN A 118 -0.64 -12.30 -3.33
CA GLN A 118 -1.69 -11.62 -2.58
C GLN A 118 -2.76 -11.02 -3.51
N VAL A 119 -2.35 -10.33 -4.58
CA VAL A 119 -3.31 -9.79 -5.57
C VAL A 119 -4.13 -10.91 -6.21
N LYS A 120 -3.50 -12.05 -6.55
CA LYS A 120 -4.21 -13.21 -7.08
C LYS A 120 -5.25 -13.76 -6.08
N ILE A 121 -4.88 -13.89 -4.81
CA ILE A 121 -5.78 -14.36 -3.75
C ILE A 121 -6.95 -13.39 -3.55
N LEU A 122 -6.67 -12.08 -3.51
CA LEU A 122 -7.69 -11.05 -3.33
C LEU A 122 -8.71 -11.06 -4.48
N ASN A 123 -8.24 -11.15 -5.73
CA ASN A 123 -9.11 -11.25 -6.90
C ASN A 123 -10.03 -12.49 -6.83
N ALA A 124 -9.47 -13.65 -6.44
CA ALA A 124 -10.24 -14.88 -6.31
C ALA A 124 -11.32 -14.83 -5.21
N CYS A 125 -11.09 -14.08 -4.13
CA CYS A 125 -12.06 -13.94 -3.04
C CYS A 125 -13.37 -13.24 -3.48
N GLN A 126 -13.33 -12.38 -4.50
CA GLN A 126 -14.51 -11.66 -4.98
C GLN A 126 -15.39 -12.51 -5.88
N GLU A 127 -14.80 -13.39 -6.71
CA GLU A 127 -15.56 -14.37 -7.51
C GLU A 127 -16.46 -15.23 -6.62
N ILE A 128 -15.98 -15.58 -5.42
CA ILE A 128 -16.72 -16.36 -4.43
C ILE A 128 -17.88 -15.55 -3.80
N GLN A 129 -17.70 -14.24 -3.62
CA GLN A 129 -18.76 -13.38 -3.06
C GLN A 129 -19.86 -13.06 -4.08
N HIS A 130 -19.53 -12.85 -5.36
CA HIS A 130 -20.53 -12.70 -6.43
C HIS A 130 -21.36 -13.99 -6.62
N PHE A 131 -20.78 -15.17 -6.39
CA PHE A 131 -21.52 -16.43 -6.41
C PHE A 131 -22.49 -16.62 -5.22
N ARG A 132 -22.29 -15.93 -4.11
CA ARG A 132 -23.07 -16.11 -2.87
C ARG A 132 -24.31 -15.22 -2.76
N PHE A 133 -24.43 -14.19 -3.59
CA PHE A 133 -25.60 -13.33 -3.61
C PHE A 133 -26.14 -13.27 -5.03
N PRO A 134 -27.00 -14.23 -5.44
CA PRO A 134 -27.79 -14.04 -6.65
C PRO A 134 -28.65 -12.79 -6.43
N ASP A 135 -28.61 -11.89 -7.42
CA ASP A 135 -29.34 -10.64 -7.45
C ASP A 135 -30.80 -10.86 -7.01
N LYS A 136 -31.24 -10.08 -6.01
CA LYS A 136 -32.65 -9.98 -5.62
C LYS A 136 -33.37 -8.96 -6.48
#